data_AF-A0A6U9Z4F5-F1
#
_entry.id   AF-A0A6U9Z4F5-F1
#
_cell.length_a   1.000
_cell.length_b   1.000
_cell.length_c   1.000
_cell.angle_alpha   90.00
_cell.angle_beta   90.00
_cell.angle_gamma   90.00
#
_symmetry.space_group_name_H-M   'P 1'
#
loop_
_entity.id
_entity.type
_entity.pdbx_description
1 polymer ?
#
loop_
_entity_poly.entity_id
_entity_poly.type
_entity_poly.pdbx_seq_one_letter_code
_entity_poly.pdbx_strand_id
1 'polypeptide(L)'
;KPPPPEKGALASAEEGHIGWRVEFRSMEVQMTDFENAAFTAFVVLLSRAILDLGLTLYIPMSKLEENMRAAQRGGACVDERFWFRTRVLPEEQDGASSPYARLTIHEILAGSGDFQGLIPLCRRHLDDASEGDETRASLDRYLSFIERRAAGALPTPAAWMRRFVLQHGSYQQDGRVPAAAAHDLMAAASEIGLGRRPCPELLGEFQAPVPPTPLSQPAPPAKPAVAGAPRRPCRNCRPLGYGKCLQDGSTLGGQGLVSISA
;
A
#
# COMPACT_ATOMS: atom_id res chain seq x y z
N LYS A 1 -12.32 18.89 -8.46
CA LYS A 1 -13.17 17.84 -9.06
C LYS A 1 -13.21 18.11 -10.56
N PRO A 2 -12.76 17.18 -11.41
CA PRO A 2 -12.79 17.40 -12.85
C PRO A 2 -14.23 17.56 -13.35
N PRO A 3 -14.44 18.26 -14.48
CA PRO A 3 -15.77 18.50 -15.03
C PRO A 3 -16.47 17.17 -15.38
N PRO A 4 -17.81 17.10 -15.27
CA PRO A 4 -18.57 15.92 -15.64
C PRO A 4 -18.46 15.66 -17.15
N PRO A 5 -18.41 14.38 -17.58
CA PRO A 5 -18.41 14.05 -19.00
C PRO A 5 -19.71 14.51 -19.68
N GLU A 6 -19.59 15.04 -20.89
CA GLU A 6 -20.74 15.45 -21.69
C GLU A 6 -21.63 14.25 -22.09
N LYS A 7 -22.95 14.43 -22.00
CA LYS A 7 -23.92 13.38 -22.37
C LYS A 7 -23.87 13.15 -23.88
N GLY A 8 -23.61 11.91 -24.30
CA GLY A 8 -23.67 11.48 -25.70
C GLY A 8 -22.31 11.26 -26.38
N ALA A 9 -21.20 11.67 -25.75
CA ALA A 9 -19.85 11.39 -26.24
C ALA A 9 -19.29 10.12 -25.57
N LEU A 10 -19.59 8.95 -26.14
CA LEU A 10 -18.96 7.67 -25.76
C LEU A 10 -17.53 7.54 -26.28
N ALA A 11 -17.17 8.33 -27.29
CA ALA A 11 -15.83 8.38 -27.86
C ALA A 11 -15.29 9.80 -27.75
N SER A 12 -14.20 9.94 -27.00
CA SER A 12 -13.33 11.12 -26.99
C SER A 12 -12.65 11.26 -28.36
N ALA A 13 -13.35 11.87 -29.32
CA ALA A 13 -12.78 12.27 -30.60
C ALA A 13 -12.07 13.64 -30.52
N GLU A 14 -12.24 14.37 -29.42
CA GLU A 14 -11.50 15.61 -29.14
C GLU A 14 -10.46 15.40 -28.03
N GLU A 15 -9.22 15.84 -28.27
CA GLU A 15 -7.98 15.59 -27.49
C GLU A 15 -8.01 16.09 -26.02
N GLY A 16 -9.14 16.58 -25.51
CA GLY A 16 -9.27 17.11 -24.15
C GLY A 16 -10.46 16.59 -23.34
N HIS A 17 -11.32 15.74 -23.91
CA HIS A 17 -12.52 15.26 -23.20
C HIS A 17 -12.20 14.12 -22.23
N ILE A 18 -12.50 14.32 -20.95
CA ILE A 18 -12.35 13.30 -19.91
C ILE A 18 -13.66 12.52 -19.81
N GLY A 19 -13.64 11.24 -20.19
CA GLY A 19 -14.79 10.33 -20.11
C GLY A 19 -15.17 9.91 -18.68
N TRP A 20 -16.12 8.97 -18.58
CA TRP A 20 -16.49 8.33 -17.32
C TRP A 20 -15.32 7.51 -16.77
N ARG A 21 -15.06 7.63 -15.47
CA ARG A 21 -13.93 6.96 -14.80
C ARG A 21 -14.40 6.24 -13.55
N VAL A 22 -13.72 5.14 -13.26
CA VAL A 22 -13.89 4.36 -12.04
C VAL A 22 -12.63 4.56 -11.19
N GLU A 23 -12.81 4.80 -9.90
CA GLU A 23 -11.72 4.98 -8.93
C GLU A 23 -11.66 3.78 -8.00
N PHE A 24 -10.52 3.11 -7.91
CA PHE A 24 -10.27 2.04 -6.95
C PHE A 24 -9.59 2.60 -5.70
N ARG A 25 -10.30 2.57 -4.55
CA ARG A 25 -9.90 3.32 -3.32
C ARG A 25 -9.50 2.44 -2.14
N SER A 26 -9.56 1.13 -2.30
CA SER A 26 -9.39 0.19 -1.18
C SER A 26 -7.94 -0.22 -0.94
N MET A 27 -6.99 0.20 -1.77
CA MET A 27 -5.57 -0.16 -1.57
C MET A 27 -4.93 0.67 -0.46
N GLU A 28 -4.23 -0.01 0.44
CA GLU A 28 -3.33 0.64 1.40
C GLU A 28 -2.00 1.00 0.74
N VAL A 29 -1.41 2.13 1.12
CA VAL A 29 -0.05 2.50 0.67
C VAL A 29 0.98 1.57 1.29
N GLN A 30 1.92 1.09 0.47
CA GLN A 30 2.99 0.19 0.87
C GLN A 30 4.28 0.97 1.15
N MET A 31 5.23 0.33 1.84
CA MET A 31 6.48 0.99 2.27
C MET A 31 7.39 1.37 1.11
N THR A 32 7.42 0.55 0.04
CA THR A 32 8.31 0.76 -1.10
C THR A 32 7.58 1.09 -2.39
N ASP A 33 8.25 1.82 -3.28
CA ASP A 33 7.72 2.14 -4.61
C ASP A 33 7.49 0.89 -5.47
N PHE A 34 8.31 -0.16 -5.28
CA PHE A 34 8.13 -1.45 -5.95
C PHE A 34 6.78 -2.09 -5.58
N GLU A 35 6.45 -2.14 -4.29
CA GLU A 35 5.18 -2.69 -3.82
C GLU A 35 3.99 -1.88 -4.35
N ASN A 36 4.07 -0.55 -4.27
CA ASN A 36 3.04 0.35 -4.77
C ASN A 36 2.83 0.21 -6.29
N ALA A 37 3.93 0.08 -7.05
CA ALA A 37 3.89 -0.20 -8.48
C ALA A 37 3.28 -1.56 -8.78
N ALA A 38 3.62 -2.60 -8.02
CA ALA A 38 3.07 -3.95 -8.20
C ALA A 38 1.54 -3.96 -8.06
N PHE A 39 1.00 -3.38 -6.98
CA PHE A 39 -0.45 -3.33 -6.78
C PHE A 39 -1.16 -2.44 -7.80
N THR A 40 -0.56 -1.31 -8.18
CA THR A 40 -1.13 -0.42 -9.20
C THR A 40 -1.17 -1.11 -10.57
N ALA A 41 -0.07 -1.74 -10.98
CA ALA A 41 0.01 -2.50 -12.23
C ALA A 41 -1.00 -3.66 -12.23
N PHE A 42 -1.13 -4.38 -11.11
CA PHE A 42 -2.11 -5.45 -10.96
C PHE A 42 -3.55 -4.95 -11.13
N VAL A 43 -3.95 -3.84 -10.50
CA VAL A 43 -5.32 -3.29 -10.66
C VAL A 43 -5.58 -2.87 -12.11
N VAL A 44 -4.60 -2.25 -12.78
CA VAL A 44 -4.72 -1.88 -14.19
C VAL A 44 -4.86 -3.13 -15.07
N LEU A 45 -3.99 -4.13 -14.89
CA LEU A 45 -4.04 -5.38 -15.63
C LEU A 45 -5.35 -6.13 -15.40
N LEU A 46 -5.79 -6.23 -14.15
CA LEU A 46 -7.04 -6.86 -13.79
C LEU A 46 -8.23 -6.14 -14.45
N SER A 47 -8.23 -4.81 -14.49
CA SER A 47 -9.29 -4.05 -15.15
C SER A 47 -9.36 -4.33 -16.66
N ARG A 48 -8.20 -4.46 -17.33
CA ARG A 48 -8.13 -4.84 -18.75
C ARG A 48 -8.58 -6.28 -18.97
N ALA A 49 -8.10 -7.21 -18.15
CA ALA A 49 -8.50 -8.60 -18.20
C ALA A 49 -10.02 -8.79 -17.97
N ILE A 50 -10.63 -8.00 -17.07
CA ILE A 50 -12.08 -8.02 -16.86
C ILE A 50 -12.84 -7.64 -18.14
N LEU A 51 -12.39 -6.59 -18.84
CA LEU A 51 -13.05 -6.11 -20.05
C LEU A 51 -12.82 -7.06 -21.24
N ASP A 52 -11.57 -7.48 -21.45
CA ASP A 52 -11.17 -8.28 -22.61
C ASP A 52 -11.74 -9.70 -22.54
N LEU A 53 -11.80 -10.28 -21.34
CA LEU A 53 -12.29 -11.65 -21.13
C LEU A 53 -13.79 -11.68 -20.78
N GLY A 54 -14.45 -10.53 -20.67
CA GLY A 54 -15.87 -10.43 -20.31
C GLY A 54 -16.18 -11.01 -18.93
N LEU A 55 -15.29 -10.82 -17.95
CA LEU A 55 -15.40 -11.48 -16.64
C LEU A 55 -16.65 -11.02 -15.88
N THR A 56 -17.39 -12.00 -15.35
CA THR A 56 -18.54 -11.75 -14.48
C THR A 56 -18.15 -11.93 -13.02
N LEU A 57 -18.09 -10.81 -12.28
CA LEU A 57 -17.69 -10.78 -10.86
C LEU A 57 -18.83 -10.38 -9.91
N TYR A 58 -20.09 -10.45 -10.36
CA TYR A 58 -21.24 -10.10 -9.52
C TYR A 58 -21.37 -11.05 -8.33
N ILE A 59 -21.46 -10.47 -7.13
CA ILE A 59 -21.78 -11.16 -5.88
C ILE A 59 -22.88 -10.40 -5.13
N PRO A 60 -23.73 -11.08 -4.32
CA PRO A 60 -24.71 -10.39 -3.49
C PRO A 60 -24.05 -9.45 -2.48
N MET A 61 -24.65 -8.28 -2.26
CA MET A 61 -24.10 -7.27 -1.35
C MET A 61 -23.89 -7.79 0.08
N SER A 62 -24.78 -8.67 0.57
CA SER A 62 -24.64 -9.29 1.88
C SER A 62 -23.36 -10.11 2.05
N LYS A 63 -22.89 -10.77 0.97
CA LYS A 63 -21.62 -11.51 0.98
C LYS A 63 -20.41 -10.56 0.93
N LEU A 64 -20.54 -9.45 0.20
CA LEU A 64 -19.51 -8.41 0.16
C LEU A 64 -19.35 -7.73 1.53
N GLU A 65 -20.44 -7.46 2.24
CA GLU A 65 -20.39 -6.92 3.60
C GLU A 65 -19.70 -7.87 4.58
N GLU A 66 -19.94 -9.19 4.46
CA GLU A 66 -19.23 -10.19 5.26
C GLU A 66 -17.72 -10.18 4.95
N ASN A 67 -17.35 -10.09 3.68
CA ASN A 67 -15.95 -9.98 3.27
C ASN A 67 -15.28 -8.75 3.88
N MET A 68 -15.95 -7.59 3.89
CA MET A 68 -15.41 -6.36 4.48
C MET A 68 -15.16 -6.50 5.99
N ARG A 69 -16.04 -7.21 6.71
CA ARG A 69 -15.82 -7.48 8.15
C ARG A 69 -14.66 -8.44 8.39
N ALA A 70 -14.51 -9.47 7.54
CA ALA A 70 -13.40 -10.41 7.63
C ALA A 70 -12.05 -9.74 7.30
N ALA A 71 -12.02 -8.84 6.31
CA ALA A 71 -10.81 -8.16 5.86
C ALA A 71 -10.11 -7.30 6.94
N GLN A 72 -10.86 -6.86 7.96
CA GLN A 72 -10.32 -6.03 9.04
C GLN A 72 -9.59 -6.83 10.14
N ARG A 73 -9.69 -8.17 10.13
CA ARG A 73 -9.05 -9.00 11.14
C ARG A 73 -7.54 -9.08 10.96
N GLY A 74 -6.81 -9.21 12.07
CA GLY A 74 -5.37 -9.47 12.02
C GLY A 74 -5.09 -10.76 11.27
N GLY A 75 -4.18 -10.72 10.29
CA GLY A 75 -3.81 -11.91 9.50
C GLY A 75 -4.79 -12.27 8.38
N ALA A 76 -5.84 -11.47 8.13
CA ALA A 76 -6.89 -11.80 7.17
C ALA A 76 -6.42 -12.11 5.74
N CYS A 77 -5.27 -11.58 5.31
CA CYS A 77 -4.71 -11.92 3.99
C CYS A 77 -4.38 -13.41 3.83
N VAL A 78 -3.98 -14.09 4.90
CA VAL A 78 -3.51 -15.49 4.88
C VAL A 78 -4.56 -16.41 5.52
N ASP A 79 -5.13 -15.98 6.65
CA ASP A 79 -5.93 -16.87 7.52
C ASP A 79 -7.42 -16.86 7.17
N GLU A 80 -7.93 -15.74 6.66
CA GLU A 80 -9.37 -15.57 6.42
C GLU A 80 -9.81 -16.04 5.04
N ARG A 81 -11.08 -16.42 4.95
CA ARG A 81 -11.72 -16.83 3.70
C ARG A 81 -12.84 -15.87 3.32
N PHE A 82 -12.87 -15.49 2.06
CA PHE A 82 -13.77 -14.51 1.47
C PHE A 82 -14.71 -15.18 0.48
N TRP A 83 -15.95 -14.72 0.45
CA TRP A 83 -16.89 -15.08 -0.59
C TRP A 83 -16.42 -14.54 -1.93
N PHE A 84 -16.22 -15.44 -2.87
CA PHE A 84 -15.82 -15.11 -4.23
C PHE A 84 -16.61 -15.92 -5.24
N ARG A 85 -16.81 -15.36 -6.44
CA ARG A 85 -17.45 -16.07 -7.54
C ARG A 85 -16.42 -16.95 -8.23
N THR A 86 -16.62 -18.26 -8.23
CA THR A 86 -15.66 -19.21 -8.82
C THR A 86 -15.81 -19.33 -10.33
N ARG A 87 -17.02 -19.11 -10.85
CA ARG A 87 -17.34 -19.20 -12.27
C ARG A 87 -17.44 -17.80 -12.87
N VAL A 88 -16.32 -17.30 -13.39
CA VAL A 88 -16.14 -15.90 -13.82
C VAL A 88 -16.12 -15.74 -15.34
N LEU A 89 -15.84 -16.79 -16.10
CA LEU A 89 -15.77 -16.73 -17.56
C LEU A 89 -17.16 -16.86 -18.18
N PRO A 90 -17.45 -16.19 -19.31
CA PRO A 90 -18.76 -16.27 -19.98
C PRO A 90 -19.17 -17.69 -20.39
N GLU A 91 -18.19 -18.55 -20.66
CA GLU A 91 -18.39 -19.93 -21.10
C GLU A 91 -18.83 -20.86 -19.95
N GLU A 92 -18.63 -20.44 -18.70
CA GLU A 92 -18.94 -21.23 -17.52
C GLU A 92 -20.43 -21.10 -17.17
N GLN A 93 -21.19 -22.17 -17.42
CA GLN A 93 -22.62 -22.17 -17.11
C GLN A 93 -22.87 -22.22 -15.59
N ASP A 94 -23.90 -21.49 -15.16
CA ASP A 94 -24.51 -21.62 -13.83
C ASP A 94 -25.18 -22.99 -13.68
N GLY A 95 -24.41 -23.98 -13.19
CA GLY A 95 -24.93 -25.28 -12.78
C GLY A 95 -25.84 -25.19 -11.55
N ALA A 96 -26.31 -26.34 -11.05
CA ALA A 96 -27.22 -26.41 -9.89
C ALA A 96 -26.61 -25.92 -8.56
N SER A 97 -25.27 -25.85 -8.47
CA SER A 97 -24.56 -25.40 -7.27
C SER A 97 -24.35 -23.87 -7.26
N SER A 98 -24.23 -23.31 -6.06
CA SER A 98 -23.97 -21.88 -5.90
C SER A 98 -22.69 -21.47 -6.64
N PRO A 99 -22.69 -20.39 -7.44
CA PRO A 99 -21.49 -19.88 -8.12
C PRO A 99 -20.47 -19.23 -7.17
N TYR A 100 -20.74 -19.26 -5.86
CA TYR A 100 -19.94 -18.60 -4.84
C TYR A 100 -19.30 -19.60 -3.90
N ALA A 101 -18.02 -19.44 -3.63
CA ALA A 101 -17.28 -20.23 -2.65
C ALA A 101 -16.54 -19.32 -1.66
N ARG A 102 -16.13 -19.88 -0.52
CA ARG A 102 -15.24 -19.21 0.44
C ARG A 102 -13.80 -19.59 0.15
N LEU A 103 -13.01 -18.64 -0.31
CA LEU A 103 -11.62 -18.83 -0.74
C LEU A 103 -10.69 -17.91 0.05
N THR A 104 -9.48 -18.36 0.31
CA THR A 104 -8.39 -17.49 0.80
C THR A 104 -7.97 -16.49 -0.29
N ILE A 105 -7.26 -15.42 0.08
CA ILE A 105 -6.74 -14.47 -0.93
C ILE A 105 -5.79 -15.17 -1.91
N HIS A 106 -4.99 -16.13 -1.44
CA HIS A 106 -4.13 -16.93 -2.32
C HIS A 106 -4.95 -17.71 -3.34
N GLU A 107 -6.00 -18.42 -2.93
CA GLU A 107 -6.89 -19.17 -3.82
C GLU A 107 -7.64 -18.25 -4.80
N ILE A 108 -8.01 -17.03 -4.39
CA ILE A 108 -8.64 -16.05 -5.27
C ILE A 108 -7.65 -15.58 -6.36
N LEU A 109 -6.38 -15.41 -6.00
CA LEU A 109 -5.37 -14.87 -6.92
C LEU A 109 -4.74 -15.96 -7.79
N ALA A 110 -4.28 -17.05 -7.20
CA ALA A 110 -3.57 -18.14 -7.90
C ALA A 110 -4.52 -19.21 -8.46
N GLY A 111 -5.77 -19.27 -7.99
CA GLY A 111 -6.74 -20.29 -8.34
C GLY A 111 -6.87 -21.38 -7.27
N SER A 112 -7.97 -22.12 -7.31
CA SER A 112 -8.22 -23.29 -6.45
C SER A 112 -9.28 -24.18 -7.07
N GLY A 113 -8.98 -25.47 -7.22
CA GLY A 113 -9.90 -26.44 -7.82
C GLY A 113 -10.40 -25.99 -9.19
N ASP A 114 -11.71 -25.75 -9.28
CA ASP A 114 -12.38 -25.34 -10.52
C ASP A 114 -12.19 -23.85 -10.88
N PHE A 115 -11.69 -23.02 -9.95
CA PHE A 115 -11.46 -21.60 -10.23
C PHE A 115 -10.04 -21.35 -10.71
N GLN A 116 -9.89 -20.78 -11.90
CA GLN A 116 -8.59 -20.48 -12.53
C GLN A 116 -7.74 -19.46 -11.75
N GLY A 117 -8.34 -18.52 -11.01
CA GLY A 117 -7.61 -17.47 -10.30
C GLY A 117 -7.41 -16.19 -11.12
N LEU A 118 -7.33 -15.05 -10.44
CA LEU A 118 -7.19 -13.74 -11.10
C LEU A 118 -5.82 -13.52 -11.75
N ILE A 119 -4.73 -14.02 -11.16
CA ILE A 119 -3.37 -13.87 -11.70
C ILE A 119 -3.22 -14.68 -12.99
N PRO A 120 -3.62 -15.96 -13.08
CA PRO A 120 -3.59 -16.68 -14.35
C PRO A 120 -4.47 -16.04 -15.44
N LEU A 121 -5.61 -15.43 -15.09
CA LEU A 121 -6.43 -14.67 -16.03
C LEU A 121 -5.71 -13.40 -16.55
N CYS A 122 -4.98 -12.70 -15.68
CA CYS A 122 -4.14 -11.57 -16.08
C CYS A 122 -3.00 -12.01 -17.02
N ARG A 123 -2.35 -13.14 -16.72
CA ARG A 123 -1.31 -13.73 -17.57
C ARG A 123 -1.85 -14.09 -18.96
N ARG A 124 -3.05 -14.69 -19.03
CA ARG A 124 -3.72 -14.98 -20.30
C ARG A 124 -3.97 -13.72 -21.13
N HIS A 125 -4.51 -12.67 -20.51
CA HIS A 125 -4.70 -11.38 -21.19
C HIS A 125 -3.37 -10.81 -21.74
N LEU A 126 -2.27 -10.95 -20.99
CA LEU A 126 -0.95 -10.53 -21.45
C LEU A 126 -0.42 -11.38 -22.61
N ASP A 127 -0.76 -12.68 -22.68
CA ASP A 127 -0.39 -13.56 -23.80
C ASP A 127 -1.12 -13.14 -25.08
N ASP A 128 -2.40 -12.81 -24.96
CA ASP A 128 -3.24 -12.39 -26.08
C ASP A 128 -2.86 -10.99 -26.60
N ALA A 129 -2.45 -10.08 -25.71
CA ALA A 129 -2.11 -8.70 -26.04
C ALA A 129 -0.78 -8.51 -26.79
N SER A 130 0.04 -9.57 -26.95
CA SER A 130 1.34 -9.53 -27.63
C SER A 130 2.26 -8.39 -27.13
N GLU A 131 2.35 -8.21 -25.80
CA GLU A 131 3.27 -7.23 -25.22
C GLU A 131 4.74 -7.68 -25.42
N GLY A 132 5.67 -6.72 -25.50
CA GLY A 132 7.10 -7.04 -25.62
C GLY A 132 7.64 -7.82 -24.40
N ASP A 133 8.57 -8.73 -24.66
CA ASP A 133 9.10 -9.70 -23.68
C ASP A 133 9.56 -9.06 -22.35
N GLU A 134 10.21 -7.90 -22.40
CA GLU A 134 10.70 -7.19 -21.21
C GLU A 134 9.57 -6.64 -20.32
N THR A 135 8.52 -6.08 -20.93
CA THR A 135 7.34 -5.59 -20.22
C THR A 135 6.60 -6.76 -19.59
N ARG A 136 6.43 -7.84 -20.33
CA ARG A 136 5.81 -9.08 -19.83
C ARG A 136 6.57 -9.62 -18.62
N ALA A 137 7.89 -9.74 -18.70
CA ALA A 137 8.70 -10.22 -17.59
C ALA A 137 8.61 -9.31 -16.35
N SER A 138 8.56 -7.99 -16.56
CA SER A 138 8.42 -7.01 -15.48
C SER A 138 7.05 -7.12 -14.77
N LEU A 139 5.97 -7.28 -15.55
CA LEU A 139 4.63 -7.46 -15.00
C LEU A 139 4.50 -8.82 -14.29
N ASP A 140 5.07 -9.89 -14.86
CA ASP A 140 5.05 -11.20 -14.22
C ASP A 140 5.82 -11.21 -12.89
N ARG A 141 6.91 -10.45 -12.77
CA ARG A 141 7.60 -10.21 -11.50
C ARG A 141 6.68 -9.56 -10.46
N TYR A 142 5.85 -8.59 -10.85
CA TYR A 142 4.87 -7.98 -9.93
C TYR A 142 3.77 -8.97 -9.53
N LEU A 143 3.24 -9.74 -10.48
CA LEU A 143 2.21 -10.75 -10.20
C LEU A 143 2.74 -11.82 -9.24
N SER A 144 3.97 -12.30 -9.46
CA SER A 144 4.63 -13.28 -8.59
C SER A 144 4.85 -12.75 -7.17
N PHE A 145 5.19 -11.45 -7.03
CA PHE A 145 5.30 -10.81 -5.73
C PHE A 145 3.96 -10.82 -4.97
N ILE A 146 2.87 -10.44 -5.64
CA ILE A 146 1.52 -10.41 -5.06
C ILE A 146 1.08 -11.83 -4.67
N GLU A 147 1.34 -12.82 -5.53
CA GLU A 147 1.03 -14.23 -5.27
C GLU A 147 1.75 -14.74 -4.02
N ARG A 148 3.06 -14.49 -3.89
CA ARG A 148 3.87 -14.92 -2.74
C ARG A 148 3.43 -14.25 -1.44
N ARG A 149 2.99 -13.00 -1.51
CA ARG A 149 2.40 -12.30 -0.35
C ARG A 149 1.07 -12.91 0.05
N ALA A 150 0.20 -13.20 -0.92
CA ALA A 150 -1.09 -13.83 -0.66
C ALA A 150 -0.94 -15.26 -0.08
N ALA A 151 0.07 -16.00 -0.52
CA ALA A 151 0.42 -17.33 0.01
C ALA A 151 0.99 -17.29 1.45
N GLY A 152 1.26 -16.10 2.00
CA GLY A 152 1.90 -15.94 3.31
C GLY A 152 3.42 -16.19 3.30
N ALA A 153 4.02 -16.43 2.14
CA ALA A 153 5.47 -16.57 1.99
C ALA A 153 6.21 -15.25 2.20
N LEU A 154 5.55 -14.12 1.90
CA LEU A 154 5.98 -12.78 2.26
C LEU A 154 4.95 -12.14 3.20
N PRO A 155 5.37 -11.52 4.32
CA PRO A 155 4.47 -10.82 5.22
C PRO A 155 3.91 -9.56 4.54
N THR A 156 2.71 -9.16 4.96
CA THR A 156 2.19 -7.81 4.67
C THR A 156 2.94 -6.77 5.50
N PRO A 157 2.98 -5.49 5.07
CA PRO A 157 3.51 -4.41 5.89
C PRO A 157 2.92 -4.38 7.30
N ALA A 158 1.61 -4.58 7.44
CA ALA A 158 0.94 -4.64 8.75
C ALA A 158 1.45 -5.79 9.63
N ALA A 159 1.65 -6.98 9.05
CA ALA A 159 2.22 -8.12 9.77
C ALA A 159 3.68 -7.87 10.17
N TRP A 160 4.47 -7.26 9.29
CA TRP A 160 5.85 -6.88 9.56
C TRP A 160 5.93 -5.83 10.68
N MET A 161 5.14 -4.75 10.61
CA MET A 161 5.08 -3.71 11.64
C MET A 161 4.66 -4.28 13.00
N ARG A 162 3.67 -5.17 13.03
CA ARG A 162 3.25 -5.86 14.26
C ARG A 162 4.40 -6.68 14.85
N ARG A 163 5.07 -7.51 14.04
CA ARG A 163 6.21 -8.32 14.48
C ARG A 163 7.36 -7.45 15.00
N PHE A 164 7.66 -6.35 14.32
CA PHE A 164 8.68 -5.39 14.72
C PHE A 164 8.42 -4.86 16.13
N VAL A 165 7.19 -4.40 16.40
CA VAL A 165 6.83 -3.88 17.74
C VAL A 165 6.84 -4.99 18.79
N LEU A 166 6.30 -6.17 18.47
CA LEU A 166 6.25 -7.31 19.40
C LEU A 166 7.65 -7.78 19.84
N GLN A 167 8.65 -7.68 18.95
CA GLN A 167 10.03 -8.08 19.21
C GLN A 167 10.88 -6.94 19.81
N HIS A 168 10.34 -5.72 19.91
CA HIS A 168 11.07 -4.57 20.39
C HIS A 168 11.32 -4.68 21.90
N GLY A 169 12.57 -4.51 22.34
CA GLY A 169 12.96 -4.71 23.75
C GLY A 169 12.26 -3.78 24.75
N SER A 170 11.73 -2.64 24.30
CA SER A 170 10.95 -1.73 25.15
C SER A 170 9.46 -2.09 25.27
N TYR A 171 8.96 -3.07 24.50
CA TYR A 171 7.55 -3.43 24.48
C TYR A 171 7.19 -4.36 25.64
N GLN A 172 6.08 -4.06 26.32
CA GLN A 172 5.69 -4.73 27.58
C GLN A 172 4.56 -5.75 27.39
N GLN A 173 4.21 -6.08 26.14
CA GLN A 173 3.09 -7.00 25.82
C GLN A 173 1.74 -6.58 26.41
N ASP A 174 1.53 -5.27 26.54
CA ASP A 174 0.34 -4.64 27.13
C ASP A 174 -0.59 -4.00 26.10
N GLY A 175 -0.34 -4.23 24.80
CA GLY A 175 -1.09 -3.63 23.70
C GLY A 175 -0.77 -2.15 23.45
N ARG A 176 0.22 -1.57 24.14
CA ARG A 176 0.62 -0.17 23.99
C ARG A 176 1.97 -0.08 23.28
N VAL A 177 2.03 0.68 22.19
CA VAL A 177 3.29 0.91 21.47
C VAL A 177 4.15 1.95 22.20
N PRO A 178 5.34 1.60 22.72
CA PRO A 178 6.23 2.55 23.39
C PRO A 178 6.80 3.56 22.40
N ALA A 179 7.08 4.78 22.85
CA ALA A 179 7.64 5.84 22.00
C ALA A 179 8.96 5.45 21.32
N ALA A 180 9.82 4.69 22.02
CA ALA A 180 11.07 4.17 21.45
C ALA A 180 10.79 3.20 20.28
N ALA A 181 9.90 2.22 20.46
CA ALA A 181 9.52 1.29 19.41
C ALA A 181 8.87 2.00 18.20
N ALA A 182 8.03 3.01 18.46
CA ALA A 182 7.41 3.80 17.39
C ALA A 182 8.45 4.60 16.59
N HIS A 183 9.41 5.23 17.27
CA HIS A 183 10.51 5.94 16.63
C HIS A 183 11.33 5.00 15.74
N ASP A 184 11.75 3.86 16.29
CA ASP A 184 12.62 2.91 15.59
C ASP A 184 11.88 2.22 14.43
N LEU A 185 10.59 1.97 14.58
CA LEU A 185 9.73 1.49 13.49
C LEU A 185 9.68 2.50 12.35
N MET A 186 9.47 3.78 12.65
CA MET A 186 9.41 4.81 11.62
C MET A 186 10.74 5.04 10.92
N ALA A 187 11.85 5.01 11.67
CA ALA A 187 13.19 5.08 11.11
C ALA A 187 13.44 3.88 10.16
N ALA A 188 13.14 2.66 10.61
CA ALA A 188 13.27 1.46 9.79
C ALA A 188 12.41 1.52 8.51
N ALA A 189 11.15 1.92 8.63
CA ALA A 189 10.24 2.05 7.49
C ALA A 189 10.75 3.10 6.47
N SER A 190 11.29 4.23 6.95
CA SER A 190 11.89 5.26 6.09
C SER A 190 13.13 4.75 5.35
N GLU A 191 14.02 4.04 6.04
CA GLU A 191 15.22 3.46 5.43
C GLU A 191 14.88 2.40 4.38
N ILE A 192 13.86 1.57 4.65
CA ILE A 192 13.36 0.56 3.70
C ILE A 192 12.74 1.23 2.47
N GLY A 193 11.86 2.22 2.67
CA GLY A 193 11.23 2.97 1.57
C GLY A 193 12.24 3.70 0.69
N LEU A 194 13.34 4.20 1.28
CA LEU A 194 14.43 4.85 0.55
C LEU A 194 15.47 3.87 -0.03
N GLY A 195 15.27 2.55 0.15
CA GLY A 195 16.20 1.52 -0.31
C GLY A 195 17.58 1.54 0.39
N ARG A 196 17.70 2.21 1.55
CA ARG A 196 18.94 2.29 2.34
C ARG A 196 19.14 1.09 3.26
N ARG A 197 18.04 0.45 3.67
CA ARG A 197 18.05 -0.76 4.48
C ARG A 197 17.46 -1.93 3.69
N PRO A 198 18.21 -3.02 3.49
CA PRO A 198 17.64 -4.23 2.92
C PRO A 198 16.61 -4.86 3.87
N CYS A 199 15.52 -5.38 3.30
CA CYS A 199 14.47 -6.06 4.06
C CYS A 199 14.02 -7.32 3.30
N PRO A 200 14.84 -8.38 3.31
CA PRO A 200 14.52 -9.64 2.65
C PRO A 200 13.29 -10.30 3.26
N GLU A 201 12.97 -10.02 4.53
CA GLU A 201 11.75 -10.51 5.16
C GLU A 201 10.48 -9.98 4.49
N LEU A 202 10.45 -8.71 4.08
CA LEU A 202 9.28 -8.07 3.47
C LEU A 202 9.22 -8.27 1.95
N LEU A 203 10.38 -8.22 1.30
CA LEU A 203 10.52 -8.16 -0.15
C LEU A 203 11.09 -9.42 -0.79
N GLY A 204 11.69 -10.33 -0.01
CA GLY A 204 12.32 -11.55 -0.54
C GLY A 204 13.31 -11.27 -1.66
N GLU A 205 13.19 -12.05 -2.74
CA GLU A 205 14.00 -11.90 -3.97
C GLU A 205 13.61 -10.68 -4.82
N PHE A 206 12.48 -10.03 -4.51
CA PHE A 206 11.99 -8.90 -5.29
C PHE A 206 12.66 -7.58 -4.92
N GLN A 207 13.49 -7.59 -3.88
CA GLN A 207 14.22 -6.41 -3.46
C GLN A 207 15.12 -5.87 -4.58
N ALA A 208 15.00 -4.57 -4.87
CA ALA A 208 15.94 -3.91 -5.77
C ALA A 208 17.36 -3.92 -5.18
N PRO A 209 18.41 -4.03 -6.01
CA PRO A 209 19.78 -3.87 -5.55
C PRO A 209 19.94 -2.56 -4.78
N VAL A 210 20.53 -2.61 -3.60
CA VAL A 210 20.81 -1.39 -2.82
C VAL A 210 21.74 -0.52 -3.67
N PRO A 211 21.36 0.73 -4.01
CA PRO A 211 22.24 1.60 -4.75
C PRO A 211 23.53 1.77 -3.95
N PRO A 212 24.72 1.73 -4.62
CA PRO A 212 25.98 1.90 -3.93
C PRO A 212 25.92 3.19 -3.12
N THR A 213 26.32 3.10 -1.84
CA THR A 213 26.36 4.27 -0.95
C THR A 213 27.08 5.40 -1.69
N PRO A 214 26.46 6.57 -1.87
CA PRO A 214 27.19 7.69 -2.44
C PRO A 214 28.41 7.93 -1.55
N LEU A 215 29.60 7.87 -2.13
CA LEU A 215 30.86 8.20 -1.46
C LEU A 215 30.62 9.47 -0.66
N SER A 216 30.90 9.43 0.65
CA SER A 216 30.67 10.52 1.58
C SER A 216 31.16 11.82 0.95
N GLN A 217 30.24 12.66 0.47
CA GLN A 217 30.62 13.99 0.03
C GLN A 217 31.12 14.70 1.29
N PRO A 218 32.31 15.33 1.26
CA PRO A 218 32.82 16.03 2.41
C PRO A 218 31.76 17.04 2.85
N ALA A 219 31.50 17.05 4.16
CA ALA A 219 30.50 17.93 4.75
C ALA A 219 30.68 19.36 4.22
N PRO A 220 29.59 20.06 3.84
CA PRO A 220 29.71 21.43 3.38
C PRO A 220 30.46 22.25 4.45
N PRO A 221 31.38 23.14 4.06
CA PRO A 221 32.17 23.91 5.02
C PRO A 221 31.24 24.62 5.99
N ALA A 222 31.53 24.49 7.28
CA ALA A 222 30.77 25.16 8.33
C ALA A 222 30.65 26.65 7.98
N LYS A 223 29.42 27.17 7.95
CA LYS A 223 29.20 28.60 7.71
C LYS A 223 30.01 29.39 8.74
N PRO A 224 30.75 30.44 8.33
CA PRO A 224 31.44 31.28 9.29
C PRO A 224 30.41 31.88 10.26
N ALA A 225 30.75 31.87 11.55
CA ALA A 225 29.93 32.48 12.58
C ALA A 225 29.75 33.97 12.24
N VAL A 226 28.56 34.33 11.78
CA VAL A 226 28.20 35.72 11.57
C VAL A 226 28.09 36.36 12.95
N ALA A 227 29.04 37.26 13.26
CA ALA A 227 28.99 38.10 14.43
C ALA A 227 27.63 38.83 14.50
N GLY A 228 27.02 38.79 15.68
CA GLY A 228 25.62 39.13 15.90
C GLY A 228 25.19 40.45 15.25
N ALA A 229 24.26 40.36 14.29
CA ALA A 229 23.49 41.51 13.89
C ALA A 229 22.57 41.93 15.06
N PRO A 230 22.44 43.25 15.36
CA PRO A 230 21.53 43.69 16.40
C PRO A 230 20.10 43.28 16.03
N ARG A 231 19.43 42.58 16.96
CA ARG A 231 18.05 42.14 16.80
C ARG A 231 17.16 43.36 16.51
N ARG A 232 16.48 43.36 15.36
CA ARG A 232 15.46 44.37 15.07
C ARG A 232 14.36 44.28 16.13
N PRO A 233 13.86 45.41 16.67
CA PRO A 233 12.75 45.37 17.60
C PRO A 233 11.50 44.84 16.88
N CYS A 234 10.79 43.95 17.57
CA CYS A 234 9.52 43.38 17.12
C CYS A 234 8.52 44.51 16.85
N ARG A 235 7.94 44.55 15.64
CA ARG A 235 7.01 45.61 15.20
C ARG A 235 5.67 45.67 15.97
N ASN A 236 5.43 44.78 16.93
CA ASN A 236 4.12 44.64 17.60
C ASN A 236 4.15 44.62 19.14
N CYS A 237 5.22 45.07 19.79
CA CYS A 237 5.24 45.20 21.25
C CYS A 237 4.98 46.66 21.66
N ARG A 238 3.79 46.95 22.21
CA ARG A 238 3.55 48.21 22.95
C ARG A 238 4.32 48.19 24.27
N PRO A 239 4.90 49.31 24.72
CA PRO A 239 5.59 49.37 26.00
C PRO A 239 4.57 49.40 27.13
N LEU A 240 4.45 48.32 27.89
CA LEU A 240 4.01 48.41 29.28
C LEU A 240 5.27 48.61 30.11
N GLY A 241 5.30 49.72 30.84
CA GLY A 241 6.40 50.09 31.70
C GLY A 241 6.70 49.03 32.77
N TYR A 242 7.94 49.07 33.21
CA TYR A 242 8.57 48.27 34.26
C TYR A 242 9.18 46.93 33.81
N GLY A 243 10.49 46.86 34.07
CA GLY A 243 11.42 45.86 33.57
C GLY A 243 11.20 44.42 34.03
N LYS A 244 11.92 43.54 33.31
CA LYS A 244 12.10 42.09 33.43
C LYS A 244 11.24 41.26 32.47
N CYS A 245 11.87 40.79 31.38
CA CYS A 245 11.45 39.54 30.74
C CYS A 245 11.97 38.38 31.58
N LEU A 246 11.04 37.57 32.12
CA LEU A 246 11.33 36.29 32.76
C LEU A 246 11.99 35.32 31.76
N GLN A 247 13.06 34.67 32.22
CA GLN A 247 13.48 33.35 31.74
C GLN A 247 12.65 32.24 32.41
N ASP A 248 12.60 31.10 31.73
CA ASP A 248 12.32 29.73 32.18
C ASP A 248 10.88 29.17 32.20
N GLY A 249 10.68 28.15 31.35
CA GLY A 249 10.39 26.77 31.78
C GLY A 249 8.93 26.37 32.06
N SER A 250 8.37 25.47 31.23
CA SER A 250 7.67 24.24 31.69
C SER A 250 7.01 23.46 30.53
N THR A 251 7.46 22.21 30.36
CA THR A 251 6.69 20.99 30.01
C THR A 251 5.21 21.10 29.66
N LEU A 252 4.83 20.59 28.48
CA LEU A 252 3.55 19.89 28.27
C LEU A 252 3.77 18.71 27.34
N GLY A 253 3.75 17.50 27.91
CA GLY A 253 3.74 16.24 27.18
C GLY A 253 2.38 16.00 26.54
N GLY A 254 2.39 15.60 25.27
CA GLY A 254 1.24 15.06 24.57
C GLY A 254 1.52 13.61 24.21
N GLN A 255 1.07 12.67 25.04
CA GLN A 255 1.04 11.25 24.69
C GLN A 255 -0.15 11.02 23.74
N GLY A 256 0.13 10.90 22.45
CA GLY A 256 -0.79 10.32 21.48
C GLY A 256 -0.68 8.80 21.52
N LEU A 257 -1.52 8.15 22.34
CA LEU A 257 -1.62 6.70 22.43
C LEU A 257 -2.56 6.19 21.32
N VAL A 258 -2.04 5.35 20.43
CA VAL A 258 -2.86 4.58 19.46
C VAL A 258 -2.78 3.11 19.88
N SER A 259 -3.95 2.54 20.16
CA SER A 259 -4.12 1.13 20.54
C SER A 259 -4.10 0.25 19.30
N ILE A 260 -3.39 -0.89 19.36
CA ILE A 260 -3.47 -1.94 18.34
C ILE A 260 -4.25 -3.10 18.96
N SER A 261 -5.40 -3.44 18.37
CA SER A 261 -6.14 -4.66 18.73
C SER A 261 -5.38 -5.91 18.26
N ALA A 262 -5.33 -6.90 19.16
CA ALA A 262 -4.75 -8.22 18.93
C ALA A 262 -5.51 -9.00 17.83
#